data_AF-A0A431VK32-F1
#
_entry.id   AF-A0A431VK32-F1
#
_cell.length_a   1.000
_cell.length_b   1.000
_cell.length_c   1.000
_cell.angle_alpha   90.00
_cell.angle_beta   90.00
_cell.angle_gamma   90.00
#
_symmetry.space_group_name_H-M   'P 1'
#
loop_
_entity.id
_entity.type
_entity.pdbx_description
1 polymer ?
#
loop_
_entity_poly.entity_id
_entity_poly.type
_entity_poly.pdbx_seq_one_letter_code
_entity_poly.pdbx_strand_id
1 'polypeptide(L)'
;MPQRATVTVRADALPPEYAALIRPRPLPSDMVEVTLAVKEPTPDQWLANARAGIDKGRAEIDAGLGIDGDAVFADLKRTFCK
;
A
#
# COMPACT_ATOMS: atom_id res chain seq x y z
N MET A 1 -11.62 0.50 -16.55
CA MET A 1 -12.71 0.56 -15.55
C MET A 1 -12.07 0.51 -14.16
N PRO A 2 -12.41 1.39 -13.21
CA PRO A 2 -11.82 1.36 -11.89
C PRO A 2 -12.17 0.03 -11.21
N GLN A 3 -11.16 -0.72 -10.77
CA GLN A 3 -11.38 -1.93 -10.00
C GLN A 3 -12.02 -1.53 -8.67
N ARG A 4 -13.24 -2.02 -8.45
CA ARG A 4 -13.98 -1.82 -7.20
C ARG A 4 -14.11 -3.15 -6.50
N ALA A 5 -13.82 -3.16 -5.20
CA ALA A 5 -14.08 -4.29 -4.33
C ALA A 5 -14.94 -3.80 -3.17
N THR A 6 -16.01 -4.54 -2.88
CA THR A 6 -16.89 -4.27 -1.75
C THR A 6 -16.66 -5.32 -0.69
N VAL A 7 -16.43 -4.89 0.55
CA VAL A 7 -16.23 -5.77 1.69
C VAL A 7 -17.09 -5.31 2.85
N THR A 8 -17.61 -6.25 3.63
CA THR A 8 -18.32 -5.96 4.87
C THR A 8 -17.35 -6.13 6.04
N VAL A 9 -17.20 -5.08 6.84
CA VAL A 9 -16.34 -5.09 8.03
C VAL A 9 -17.12 -4.59 9.24
N ARG A 10 -16.65 -4.89 10.45
CA ARG A 10 -17.23 -4.32 11.67
C ARG A 10 -16.82 -2.85 11.81
N ALA A 11 -17.69 -2.03 12.38
CA ALA A 11 -17.45 -0.61 12.55
C ALA A 11 -16.28 -0.30 13.48
N ASP A 12 -15.95 -1.18 14.43
CA ASP A 12 -14.78 -1.05 15.30
C ASP A 12 -13.44 -1.34 14.60
N ALA A 13 -13.47 -2.03 13.46
CA ALA A 13 -12.30 -2.25 12.61
C ALA A 13 -12.03 -1.08 11.65
N LEU A 14 -12.95 -0.11 11.56
CA LEU A 14 -12.73 1.09 10.76
C LEU A 14 -11.77 2.06 11.48
N PRO A 15 -10.83 2.68 10.76
CA PRO A 15 -10.09 3.80 11.31
C PRO A 15 -11.04 4.92 11.80
N PRO A 16 -10.70 5.61 12.92
CA PRO A 16 -11.59 6.60 13.54
C PRO A 16 -12.05 7.71 12.59
N GLU A 17 -11.19 8.10 11.66
CA GLU A 17 -11.48 9.08 10.63
C GLU A 17 -12.62 8.66 9.70
N TYR A 18 -12.73 7.38 9.35
CA TYR A 18 -13.82 6.87 8.51
C TYR A 18 -15.10 6.65 9.32
N ALA A 19 -14.98 6.16 10.55
CA ALA A 19 -16.13 6.01 11.44
C ALA A 19 -16.81 7.36 11.75
N ALA A 20 -16.07 8.46 11.75
CA ALA A 20 -16.61 9.82 11.93
C ALA A 20 -17.41 10.34 10.70
N LEU A 21 -17.18 9.77 9.51
CA LEU A 21 -17.88 10.16 8.28
C LEU A 21 -19.27 9.53 8.16
N ILE A 22 -19.51 8.42 8.86
CA ILE A 22 -20.79 7.70 8.82
C ILE A 22 -21.75 8.33 9.83
N ARG A 23 -22.90 8.84 9.35
CA ARG A 23 -23.95 9.44 10.21
C ARG A 23 -25.31 8.75 10.01
N PRO A 24 -26.01 8.37 11.10
CA PRO A 24 -25.59 8.44 12.50
C PRO A 24 -24.37 7.54 12.80
N ARG A 25 -23.62 7.84 13.86
CA ARG A 25 -22.37 7.13 14.19
C ARG A 25 -22.68 5.65 14.45
N PRO A 26 -22.07 4.71 13.72
CA PRO A 26 -22.35 3.29 13.89
C PRO A 26 -21.89 2.81 15.27
N LEU A 27 -22.61 1.85 15.83
CA LEU A 27 -22.19 1.14 17.04
C LEU A 27 -20.97 0.25 16.72
N PRO A 28 -20.08 -0.03 17.68
CA PRO A 28 -18.89 -0.87 17.45
C PRO A 28 -19.20 -2.27 16.89
N SER A 29 -20.40 -2.80 17.15
CA SER A 29 -20.87 -4.10 16.66
C SER A 29 -21.46 -4.05 15.25
N ASP A 30 -21.75 -2.87 14.72
CA ASP A 30 -22.45 -2.74 13.45
C ASP A 30 -21.56 -3.19 12.29
N MET A 31 -22.20 -3.83 11.31
CA MET A 31 -21.56 -4.23 10.06
C MET A 31 -21.72 -3.13 9.04
N VAL A 32 -20.60 -2.70 8.46
CA VAL A 32 -20.53 -1.58 7.52
C VAL A 32 -19.93 -2.06 6.20
N GLU A 33 -20.58 -1.66 5.11
CA GLU A 33 -20.16 -1.97 3.76
C GLU A 33 -19.16 -0.90 3.28
N VAL A 34 -17.95 -1.34 2.92
CA VAL A 34 -16.88 -0.47 2.44
C VAL A 34 -16.60 -0.80 0.98
N THR A 35 -16.77 0.20 0.11
CA THR A 35 -16.38 0.09 -1.29
C THR A 35 -15.01 0.71 -1.50
N LEU A 36 -14.02 -0.11 -1.81
CA LEU A 36 -12.69 0.32 -2.21
C LEU A 36 -12.69 0.55 -3.71
N ALA A 37 -12.27 1.74 -4.14
CA ALA A 37 -12.08 2.05 -5.56
C ALA A 37 -10.62 2.37 -5.82
N VAL A 38 -9.95 1.54 -6.62
CA VAL A 38 -8.61 1.85 -7.11
C VAL A 38 -8.76 2.94 -8.16
N LYS A 39 -8.26 4.13 -7.84
CA LYS A 39 -8.12 5.23 -8.79
C LYS A 39 -6.70 5.20 -9.34
N GLU A 40 -6.57 5.34 -10.65
CA GLU A 40 -5.26 5.61 -11.23
C GLU A 40 -4.74 6.93 -10.66
N PRO A 41 -3.51 6.96 -10.15
CA PRO A 41 -2.92 8.20 -9.65
C PRO A 41 -2.84 9.21 -10.78
N THR A 42 -3.09 10.49 -10.48
CA THR A 42 -2.81 11.55 -11.44
C THR A 42 -1.31 11.59 -11.75
N PRO A 43 -0.87 12.15 -12.89
CA PRO A 43 0.56 12.27 -13.22
C PRO A 43 1.38 12.89 -12.08
N ASP A 44 0.84 13.92 -11.42
CA ASP A 44 1.48 14.57 -10.27
C ASP A 44 1.60 13.65 -9.05
N GLN A 45 0.57 12.86 -8.76
CA GLN A 45 0.61 11.86 -7.69
C GLN A 45 1.59 10.73 -8.01
N TRP A 46 1.70 10.34 -9.27
CA TRP A 46 2.68 9.35 -9.72
C TRP A 46 4.11 9.85 -9.52
N LEU A 47 4.40 11.10 -9.91
CA LEU A 47 5.69 11.75 -9.69
C LEU A 47 6.04 11.89 -8.20
N ALA A 48 5.06 12.26 -7.37
CA ALA A 48 5.25 12.35 -5.92
C ALA A 48 5.56 10.97 -5.30
N ASN A 49 4.82 9.93 -5.69
CA ASN A 49 5.05 8.56 -5.22
C ASN A 49 6.40 8.00 -5.71
N ALA A 50 6.79 8.30 -6.94
CA ALA A 50 8.09 7.91 -7.48
C ALA A 50 9.24 8.56 -6.69
N ARG A 51 9.12 9.86 -6.38
CA ARG A 51 10.09 10.55 -5.51
C ARG A 51 10.16 9.95 -4.12
N ALA A 52 9.01 9.73 -3.48
CA ALA A 52 8.96 9.10 -2.16
C ALA A 52 9.59 7.69 -2.17
N GLY A 53 9.40 6.91 -3.24
CA GLY A 53 10.04 5.61 -3.41
C GLY A 53 11.56 5.70 -3.56
N ILE A 54 12.06 6.67 -4.32
CA ILE A 54 13.50 6.92 -4.48
C ILE A 54 14.13 7.36 -3.15
N ASP A 55 13.46 8.27 -2.44
CA ASP A 55 13.95 8.78 -1.14
C ASP A 55 13.96 7.67 -0.09
N LYS A 56 12.93 6.81 -0.07
CA LYS A 56 12.90 5.63 0.77
C LYS A 56 14.03 4.65 0.42
N GLY A 57 14.24 4.36 -0.86
CA GLY A 57 15.32 3.48 -1.31
C GLY A 57 16.70 4.04 -0.94
N ARG A 58 16.89 5.36 -1.04
CA ARG A 58 18.12 6.02 -0.57
C ARG A 58 18.30 5.86 0.94
N ALA A 59 17.25 6.09 1.73
CA ALA A 59 17.30 5.91 3.18
C ALA A 59 17.61 4.46 3.58
N GLU A 60 17.08 3.48 2.83
CA GLU A 60 17.39 2.06 3.06
C GLU A 60 18.84 1.71 2.70
N ILE A 61 19.38 2.28 1.62
CA ILE A 61 20.80 2.14 1.26
C ILE A 61 21.71 2.79 2.32
N ASP A 62 21.39 4.01 2.75
CA ASP A 62 22.13 4.72 3.80
C ASP A 62 22.08 3.99 5.15
N ALA A 63 20.98 3.27 5.42
CA ALA A 63 20.83 2.40 6.58
C ALA A 63 21.55 1.04 6.43
N GLY A 64 22.26 0.80 5.32
CA GLY A 64 22.97 -0.46 5.04
C GLY A 64 22.05 -1.64 4.69
N LEU A 65 20.77 -1.37 4.41
CA LEU A 65 19.77 -2.36 3.99
C LEU A 65 19.64 -2.45 2.46
N GLY A 66 20.47 -1.69 1.73
CA GLY A 66 20.55 -1.75 0.28
C GLY A 66 21.07 -3.11 -0.17
N ILE A 67 20.26 -3.82 -0.95
CA ILE A 67 20.66 -5.08 -1.58
C ILE A 67 21.15 -4.78 -3.00
N ASP A 68 22.41 -5.13 -3.29
CA ASP A 68 22.95 -5.01 -4.64
C ASP A 68 22.28 -6.04 -5.57
N GLY A 69 21.53 -5.52 -6.54
CA GLY A 69 20.80 -6.33 -7.51
C GLY A 69 21.70 -7.23 -8.35
N ASP A 70 22.93 -6.79 -8.66
CA ASP A 70 23.87 -7.59 -9.45
C ASP A 70 24.42 -8.75 -8.61
N ALA A 71 24.67 -8.52 -7.32
CA ALA A 71 25.10 -9.55 -6.39
C ALA A 71 24.01 -10.62 -6.16
N VAL A 72 22.75 -10.20 -5.99
CA VAL A 72 21.61 -11.11 -5.85
C VAL A 72 21.36 -11.89 -7.14
N PHE A 73 21.44 -11.23 -8.29
CA PHE A 73 21.24 -11.90 -9.57
C PHE A 73 22.34 -12.92 -9.84
N ALA A 74 23.59 -12.61 -9.49
CA ALA A 74 24.71 -13.56 -9.57
C ALA A 74 24.50 -14.78 -8.64
N ASP A 75 24.01 -14.57 -7.40
CA ASP A 75 23.77 -15.66 -6.45
C ASP A 75 22.57 -16.54 -6.84
N LEU A 76 21.51 -15.94 -7.36
CA LEU A 76 20.37 -16.66 -7.94
C LEU A 76 20.79 -17.49 -9.16
N LYS A 77 21.59 -16.92 -10.06
CA LYS A 77 22.10 -17.64 -11.24
C LYS A 77 22.96 -18.83 -10.85
N ARG A 78 23.82 -18.69 -9.83
CA ARG A 78 24.63 -19.79 -9.29
C ARG A 78 23.79 -20.90 -8.66
N THR A 79 22.68 -20.53 -8.02
CA THR A 79 21.82 -21.46 -7.28
C THR A 79 20.85 -22.22 -8.18
N PHE A 80 20.32 -21.58 -9.23
CA PHE A 80 19.23 -22.11 -10.04
C PHE A 80 19.58 -22.42 -11.50
N CYS A 81 20.72 -21.97 -12.02
CA CYS A 81 21.23 -22.36 -13.33
C CYS A 81 22.44 -23.27 -13.16
N LYS A 82 22.20 -24.56 -12.87
CA LYS A 82 23.16 -25.65 -13.12
C LYS A 82 22.90 -26.26 -14.47
#